data_AF-A0A0W1QQH8-F1
#
_entry.id   AF-A0A0W1QQH8-F1
#
_cell.length_a   1.000
_cell.length_b   1.000
_cell.length_c   1.000
_cell.angle_alpha   90.00
_cell.angle_beta   90.00
_cell.angle_gamma   90.00
#
_symmetry.space_group_name_H-M   'P 1'
#
loop_
_entity.id
_entity.type
_entity.pdbx_description
1 polymer ?
#
loop_
_entity_poly.entity_id
_entity_poly.type
_entity_poly.pdbx_seq_one_letter_code
_entity_poly.pdbx_strand_id
1 'polypeptide(L)' 'MGDQILNYRACGAECREDWLRMLACDDGLPFESVRDAAERFGEAEDFEQLIDYCEGGGSALQ' A
#
# COMPACT_ATOMS: atom_id res chain seq x y z
N MET A 1 1.24 8.23 20.11
CA MET A 1 1.48 7.57 18.82
C MET A 1 0.36 7.99 17.87
N GLY A 2 0.50 9.15 17.25
CA GLY A 2 -0.31 9.52 16.10
C GLY A 2 0.67 9.65 14.96
N ASP A 3 0.48 8.84 13.91
CA ASP A 3 0.91 9.14 12.53
C ASP A 3 0.58 8.00 11.54
N GLN A 4 -0.06 6.89 11.96
CA GLN A 4 -0.48 5.83 11.02
C GLN A 4 -1.75 6.17 10.20
N ILE A 5 -2.37 7.33 10.44
CA ILE A 5 -3.54 7.83 9.69
C ILE A 5 -3.13 8.78 8.54
N LEU A 6 -1.84 9.04 8.36
CA LEU A 6 -1.33 10.03 7.40
C LEU A 6 -0.53 9.36 6.28
N ASN A 7 -1.22 8.86 5.25
CA ASN A 7 -0.62 8.90 3.90
C ASN A 7 -1.61 8.77 2.74
N TYR A 8 -2.80 8.19 2.92
CA TYR A 8 -3.77 8.16 1.82
C TYR A 8 -4.29 9.57 1.47
N ARG A 9 -4.55 10.45 2.46
CA ARG A 9 -4.93 11.85 2.23
C ARG A 9 -3.79 12.74 1.72
N ALA A 10 -2.53 12.41 2.04
CA ALA A 10 -1.38 13.15 1.52
C ALA A 10 -1.19 12.90 0.01
N CYS A 11 -1.58 11.71 -0.46
CA CYS A 11 -1.64 11.32 -1.87
C CYS A 11 -2.93 11.80 -2.58
N GLY A 12 -3.87 12.41 -1.86
CA GLY A 12 -5.16 12.86 -2.42
C GLY A 12 -6.22 11.76 -2.58
N ALA A 13 -5.99 10.56 -2.03
CA ALA A 13 -6.92 9.45 -2.14
C ALA A 13 -8.18 9.68 -1.31
N GLU A 14 -9.35 9.45 -1.91
CA GLU A 14 -10.64 9.54 -1.21
C GLU A 14 -10.88 8.34 -0.28
N CYS A 15 -10.32 7.18 -0.63
CA CYS A 15 -10.51 5.90 0.07
C CYS A 15 -9.26 5.00 -0.02
N ARG A 16 -9.21 3.94 0.81
CA ARG A 16 -8.14 2.92 0.80
C ARG A 16 -7.95 2.30 -0.59
N GLU A 17 -9.02 1.95 -1.29
CA GLU A 17 -8.93 1.40 -2.65
C GLU A 17 -8.33 2.37 -3.67
N ASP A 18 -8.64 3.66 -3.54
CA ASP A 18 -8.12 4.70 -4.42
C ASP A 18 -6.61 4.89 -4.23
N TRP A 19 -6.17 4.86 -2.97
CA TRP A 19 -4.75 4.84 -2.62
C TRP A 19 -4.02 3.60 -3.15
N LEU A 20 -4.62 2.41 -3.03
CA LEU A 20 -4.02 1.17 -3.56
C LEU A 20 -3.92 1.19 -5.10
N ARG A 21 -4.87 1.83 -5.79
CA ARG A 21 -4.78 2.03 -7.24
C ARG A 21 -3.65 2.98 -7.61
N MET A 22 -3.46 4.05 -6.84
CA MET A 22 -2.35 4.97 -7.05
C MET A 22 -1.00 4.31 -6.78
N LEU A 23 -0.88 3.56 -5.69
CA LEU A 23 0.33 2.81 -5.34
C LEU A 23 0.69 1.79 -6.43
N ALA A 24 -0.29 1.00 -6.89
CA ALA A 24 -0.10 0.09 -8.02
C ALA A 24 0.35 0.81 -9.30
N CYS A 25 -0.17 2.01 -9.57
CA CYS A 25 0.20 2.80 -10.73
C CYS A 25 1.64 3.35 -10.64
N ASP A 26 2.03 3.85 -9.46
CA ASP A 26 3.35 4.46 -9.22
C ASP A 26 4.47 3.42 -9.31
N ASP A 27 4.29 2.27 -8.67
CA ASP A 27 5.25 1.16 -8.68
C ASP A 27 5.14 0.28 -9.95
N GLY A 28 4.19 0.56 -10.83
CA GLY A 28 3.95 -0.23 -12.05
C GLY A 28 3.51 -1.66 -11.77
N LEU A 29 2.88 -1.90 -10.62
CA LEU A 29 2.42 -3.21 -10.16
C LEU A 29 0.96 -3.47 -10.56
N PRO A 30 0.58 -4.75 -10.73
CA PRO A 30 -0.82 -5.09 -10.91
C PRO A 30 -1.61 -4.81 -9.62
N PHE A 31 -2.74 -4.11 -9.77
CA PHE A 31 -3.63 -3.75 -8.65
C PHE A 31 -4.07 -4.96 -7.83
N GLU A 32 -4.24 -6.13 -8.45
CA GLU A 32 -4.56 -7.37 -7.75
C GLU A 32 -3.49 -7.74 -6.71
N SER A 33 -2.20 -7.66 -7.06
CA SER A 33 -1.10 -8.00 -6.15
C SER A 33 -0.98 -6.99 -5.02
N VAL A 34 -1.14 -5.70 -5.31
CA VAL A 34 -1.13 -4.64 -4.30
C VAL A 34 -2.33 -4.77 -3.35
N ARG A 35 -3.51 -5.15 -3.87
CA ARG A 35 -4.70 -5.40 -3.04
C ARG A 35 -4.54 -6.62 -2.15
N ASP A 36 -3.99 -7.72 -2.67
CA ASP A 36 -3.72 -8.94 -1.89
C ASP A 36 -2.71 -8.68 -0.78
N ALA A 37 -1.60 -8.00 -1.11
CA ALA A 37 -0.63 -7.52 -0.14
C ALA A 37 -1.30 -6.62 0.90
N ALA A 38 -2.13 -5.66 0.48
CA ALA A 38 -2.80 -4.77 1.40
C ALA A 38 -3.81 -5.47 2.31
N GLU A 39 -4.47 -6.53 1.87
CA GLU A 39 -5.33 -7.37 2.71
C GLU A 39 -4.49 -8.08 3.77
N ARG A 40 -3.39 -8.70 3.34
CA ARG A 40 -2.45 -9.44 4.20
C ARG A 40 -1.75 -8.56 5.24
N PHE A 41 -1.31 -7.36 4.85
CA PHE A 41 -0.65 -6.39 5.73
C PHE A 41 -1.64 -5.50 6.49
N GLY A 42 -2.84 -5.28 5.91
CA GLY A 42 -3.90 -4.51 6.54
C GLY A 42 -4.54 -5.21 7.74
N GLU A 43 -4.59 -6.55 7.75
CA GLU A 43 -4.96 -7.31 8.95
C GLU A 43 -3.97 -7.12 10.10
N ALA A 44 -2.70 -6.83 9.79
CA ALA A 44 -1.66 -6.53 10.77
C ALA A 44 -1.58 -5.04 11.15
N GLU A 45 -2.44 -4.18 10.58
CA GLU A 45 -2.36 -2.71 10.64
C GLU A 45 -0.99 -2.16 10.18
N ASP A 46 -0.24 -2.95 9.41
CA ASP A 46 1.16 -2.71 9.07
C ASP A 46 1.29 -2.17 7.65
N PHE A 47 0.86 -0.92 7.48
CA PHE A 47 0.88 -0.23 6.19
C PHE A 47 2.31 0.08 5.70
N GLU A 48 3.29 0.08 6.59
CA GLU A 48 4.69 0.34 6.27
C GLU A 48 5.28 -0.82 5.45
N GLN A 49 4.98 -2.07 5.84
CA GLN A 49 5.38 -3.25 5.07
C GLN A 49 4.73 -3.34 3.68
N LEU A 50 3.52 -2.79 3.51
CA LEU A 50 2.88 -2.71 2.20
C LEU A 50 3.63 -1.75 1.26
N ILE A 51 4.07 -0.61 1.78
CA ILE A 51 4.86 0.37 1.00
C ILE A 51 6.22 -0.25 0.63
N ASP A 52 6.91 -0.86 1.59
CA ASP A 52 8.19 -1.55 1.36
C ASP A 52 8.07 -2.67 0.31
N TYR A 53 6.98 -3.45 0.35
CA TYR A 53 6.68 -4.46 -0.67
C TYR A 53 6.51 -3.85 -2.07
N CYS A 54 5.81 -2.71 -2.17
CA CYS A 54 5.56 -2.06 -3.46
C CYS A 54 6.83 -1.41 -4.02
N GLU A 55 7.58 -0.66 -3.20
CA GLU A 55 8.86 -0.07 -3.58
C GLU A 55 9.91 -1.14 -3.97
N GLY A 56 9.81 -2.33 -3.35
CA GLY A 56 10.61 -3.52 -3.70
C GLY A 56 10.20 -4.20 -5.02
N GLY A 57 9.23 -3.65 -5.77
CA GLY A 57 8.74 -4.21 -7.03
C GLY A 57 7.89 -5.47 -6.85
N GLY A 58 7.21 -5.60 -5.70
CA GLY A 58 6.38 -6.76 -5.39
C GLY A 58 7.19 -8.03 -5.04
N SER A 59 8.50 -7.88 -4.82
CA SER A 59 9.37 -8.95 -4.36
C SER A 59 9.61 -8.74 -2.86
N ALA A 60 8.78 -9.39 -2.03
CA ALA A 60 9.01 -9.43 -0.58
C ALA A 60 10.46 -9.89 -0.32
N LEU A 61 11.30 -8.99 0.20
CA LEU A 61 12.66 -9.34 0.59
C LEU A 61 12.52 -10.40 1.71
N GLN A 62 13.03 -11.61 1.44
CA GLN A 62 13.06 -12.72 2.40
C GLN A 62 13.92 -12.42 3.64
#